data_AF-A0A2T4C8U5-F1
#
_entry.id   AF-A0A2T4C8U5-F1
#
_cell.length_a   1.000
_cell.length_b   1.000
_cell.length_c   1.000
_cell.angle_alpha   90.00
_cell.angle_beta   90.00
_cell.angle_gamma   90.00
#
_symmetry.space_group_name_H-M   'P 1'
#
loop_
_entity.id
_entity.type
_entity.pdbx_description
1 polymer ?
#
loop_
_entity_poly.entity_id
_entity_poly.type
_entity_poly.pdbx_seq_one_letter_code
_entity_poly.pdbx_strand_id
1 'polypeptide(L)'
;MPPKKEKPAAGKKPSAAKMVEDRTFGMKNKKGAQAQRQIQQMTANLKGSGSAEERRKAAEKAQREKEKKAAEDAKRETEALLNKPAQIQKVPFGVDPKTVVCIFYKKGDCEKGKKCKFSHDLALERKTEKKNLYTDVRQEEDEKKKQETSADWTEEQLLKVVLSKKGNQKTTTDKVCKYFIQAIEDGKYGWFWICPNGGDKCMYKHALPPGFVLKTKEQRAAEKALLDKSPLKTLTLEDFLESERHKLTGKLTPVTPETFAKWKKERLDKKAAEEQARKAKDNTGRALFESGKWNDVDSEAESDDEDDDTWNLEKLRRETEALRLKKEEERLATLHGGQVPTSTSDTPEEEGGSDEGNGEAAGTAKEASVAQTSQEVPAS
;
A
#
# COMPACT_ATOMS: atom_id res chain seq x y z
N MET A 1 1.90 109.99 -40.43
CA MET A 1 2.63 108.69 -40.40
C MET A 1 2.98 108.38 -38.94
N PRO A 2 3.04 107.12 -38.47
CA PRO A 2 2.13 105.98 -38.62
C PRO A 2 1.68 105.43 -37.22
N PRO A 3 0.44 104.94 -37.06
CA PRO A 3 0.14 103.95 -36.01
C PRO A 3 -0.62 102.76 -36.61
N LYS A 4 -0.64 101.53 -36.11
CA LYS A 4 0.03 100.80 -35.04
C LYS A 4 -0.35 99.35 -35.34
N LYS A 5 0.61 98.42 -35.43
CA LYS A 5 0.35 96.99 -35.71
C LYS A 5 -0.55 96.40 -34.63
N GLU A 6 -1.72 95.90 -35.01
CA GLU A 6 -2.56 95.05 -34.17
C GLU A 6 -1.99 93.63 -34.10
N LYS A 7 -1.83 93.12 -32.88
CA LYS A 7 -1.49 91.72 -32.60
C LYS A 7 -2.79 90.91 -32.50
N PRO A 8 -2.87 89.69 -33.04
CA PRO A 8 -4.08 88.87 -32.97
C PRO A 8 -4.28 88.30 -31.55
N ALA A 9 -5.54 88.31 -31.11
CA ALA A 9 -6.00 87.83 -29.83
C ALA A 9 -5.79 86.31 -29.65
N ALA A 10 -5.34 85.93 -28.45
CA ALA A 10 -5.07 84.57 -28.04
C ALA A 10 -6.36 83.72 -27.92
N GLY A 11 -6.52 82.75 -28.81
CA GLY A 11 -7.56 81.73 -28.73
C GLY A 11 -7.29 80.73 -27.61
N LYS A 12 -8.31 80.47 -26.76
CA LYS A 12 -8.31 79.39 -25.76
C LYS A 12 -8.12 78.04 -26.49
N LYS A 13 -7.09 77.28 -26.10
CA LYS A 13 -6.85 75.92 -26.63
C LYS A 13 -8.04 75.00 -26.24
N PRO A 14 -8.57 74.18 -27.16
CA PRO A 14 -9.64 73.23 -26.84
C PRO A 14 -9.15 72.19 -25.82
N SER A 15 -10.05 71.70 -24.96
CA SER A 15 -9.71 70.68 -23.96
C SER A 15 -9.27 69.38 -24.63
N ALA A 16 -8.39 68.61 -23.97
CA ALA A 16 -7.85 67.36 -24.51
C ALA A 16 -8.94 66.36 -24.93
N ALA A 17 -10.09 66.35 -24.25
CA ALA A 17 -11.25 65.54 -24.62
C ALA A 17 -11.84 65.91 -26.00
N LYS A 18 -11.93 67.21 -26.31
CA LYS A 18 -12.41 67.70 -27.61
C LYS A 18 -11.42 67.41 -28.74
N MET A 19 -10.11 67.48 -28.45
CA MET A 19 -9.08 67.08 -29.42
C MET A 19 -9.05 65.57 -29.68
N VAL A 20 -9.38 64.75 -28.68
CA VAL A 20 -9.56 63.29 -28.85
C VAL A 20 -10.80 63.01 -29.70
N GLU A 21 -11.93 63.68 -29.42
CA GLU A 21 -13.17 63.49 -30.18
C GLU A 21 -13.00 63.86 -31.65
N ASP A 22 -12.35 64.98 -31.96
CA ASP A 22 -12.13 65.46 -33.33
C ASP A 22 -11.16 64.57 -34.12
N ARG A 23 -10.03 64.15 -33.52
CA ARG A 23 -9.08 63.21 -34.17
C ARG A 23 -9.60 61.79 -34.32
N THR A 24 -10.61 61.40 -33.54
CA THR A 24 -11.20 60.05 -33.61
C THR A 24 -12.54 60.01 -34.34
N PHE A 25 -13.13 61.16 -34.69
CA PHE A 25 -14.45 61.29 -35.33
C PHE A 25 -14.51 60.56 -36.68
N GLY A 26 -13.50 60.69 -37.53
CA GLY A 26 -13.45 60.02 -38.84
C GLY A 26 -13.11 58.53 -38.81
N MET A 27 -12.50 58.02 -37.73
CA MET A 27 -12.10 56.62 -37.59
C MET A 27 -13.14 55.76 -36.85
N LYS A 28 -14.09 56.37 -36.13
CA LYS A 28 -15.16 55.66 -35.39
C LYS A 28 -16.18 54.97 -36.29
N ASN A 29 -16.38 55.42 -37.53
CA ASN A 29 -17.28 54.78 -38.50
C ASN A 29 -16.66 53.57 -39.22
N LYS A 30 -15.36 53.29 -39.03
CA LYS A 30 -14.69 52.11 -39.59
C LYS A 30 -14.66 51.00 -38.53
N LYS A 31 -15.59 50.04 -38.63
CA LYS A 31 -15.75 48.90 -37.69
C LYS A 31 -14.64 47.83 -37.81
N GLY A 32 -13.38 48.25 -37.99
CA GLY A 32 -12.23 47.35 -38.07
C GLY A 32 -11.49 47.27 -36.73
N ALA A 33 -11.13 46.06 -36.30
CA ALA A 33 -10.37 45.83 -35.07
C ALA A 33 -9.07 46.65 -35.01
N GLN A 34 -8.42 46.89 -36.17
CA GLN A 34 -7.22 47.72 -36.27
C GLN A 34 -7.50 49.21 -36.01
N ALA A 35 -8.59 49.76 -36.55
CA ALA A 35 -8.99 51.15 -36.31
C ALA A 35 -9.36 51.36 -34.84
N GLN A 36 -10.02 50.40 -34.21
CA GLN A 36 -10.34 50.44 -32.78
C GLN A 36 -9.08 50.39 -31.90
N ARG A 37 -8.10 49.54 -32.24
CA ARG A 37 -6.80 49.51 -31.54
C ARG A 37 -6.04 50.84 -31.68
N GLN A 38 -6.08 51.46 -32.86
CA GLN A 38 -5.43 52.75 -33.08
C GLN A 38 -6.13 53.89 -32.32
N ILE A 39 -7.47 53.87 -32.24
CA ILE A 39 -8.23 54.81 -31.40
C ILE A 39 -7.89 54.62 -29.92
N GLN A 40 -7.79 53.37 -29.44
CA GLN A 40 -7.38 53.06 -28.06
C GLN A 40 -5.95 53.55 -27.78
N GLN A 41 -5.02 53.35 -28.70
CA GLN A 41 -3.63 53.81 -28.58
C GLN A 41 -3.53 55.34 -28.56
N MET A 42 -4.25 56.04 -29.46
CA MET A 42 -4.28 57.51 -29.45
C MET A 42 -4.94 58.06 -28.18
N THR A 43 -5.99 57.40 -27.68
CA THR A 43 -6.66 57.79 -26.44
C THR A 43 -5.76 57.56 -25.23
N ALA A 44 -5.01 56.45 -25.19
CA ALA A 44 -4.04 56.16 -24.14
C ALA A 44 -2.89 57.19 -24.12
N ASN A 45 -2.36 57.54 -25.30
CA ASN A 45 -1.29 58.53 -25.42
C ASN A 45 -1.73 59.95 -25.01
N LEU A 46 -2.99 60.32 -25.27
CA LEU A 46 -3.55 61.62 -24.88
C LEU A 46 -3.97 61.67 -23.40
N LYS A 47 -4.43 60.55 -22.81
CA LYS A 47 -4.64 60.46 -21.36
C LYS A 47 -3.32 60.50 -20.57
N GLY A 48 -2.25 60.01 -21.19
CA GLY A 48 -0.88 60.07 -20.66
C GLY A 48 -0.15 61.40 -20.89
N SER A 49 -0.81 62.49 -21.32
CA SER A 49 -0.16 63.79 -21.59
C SER A 49 -0.52 64.94 -20.64
N GLY A 50 -1.35 64.71 -19.62
CA GLY A 50 -1.66 65.74 -18.58
C GLY A 50 -0.43 66.16 -17.76
N SER A 51 -0.49 67.30 -17.07
CA SER A 51 0.62 67.77 -16.22
C SER A 51 0.91 66.75 -15.09
N ALA A 52 2.14 66.70 -14.58
CA ALA A 52 2.52 65.77 -13.51
C ALA A 52 1.65 65.94 -12.24
N GLU A 53 1.17 67.16 -12.01
CA GLU A 53 0.29 67.51 -10.89
C GLU A 53 -1.15 67.00 -11.10
N GLU A 54 -1.69 67.11 -12.32
CA GLU A 54 -3.01 66.55 -12.66
C GLU A 54 -3.03 65.02 -12.58
N ARG A 55 -1.92 64.36 -12.94
CA ARG A 55 -1.80 62.89 -12.80
C ARG A 55 -1.77 62.44 -11.35
N ARG A 56 -1.07 63.18 -10.47
CA ARG A 56 -1.05 62.89 -9.03
C ARG A 56 -2.43 63.09 -8.40
N LYS A 57 -3.12 64.18 -8.73
CA LYS A 57 -4.48 64.46 -8.24
C LYS A 57 -5.53 63.47 -8.76
N ALA A 58 -5.40 63.02 -10.01
CA ALA A 58 -6.25 61.97 -10.57
C ALA A 58 -5.96 60.59 -9.95
N ALA A 59 -4.69 60.26 -9.66
CA ALA A 59 -4.30 59.03 -8.99
C ALA A 59 -4.80 58.99 -7.53
N GLU A 60 -4.70 60.10 -6.80
CA GLU A 60 -5.20 60.22 -5.42
C GLU A 60 -6.73 60.11 -5.35
N LYS A 61 -7.44 60.76 -6.28
CA LYS A 61 -8.90 60.61 -6.38
C LYS A 61 -9.31 59.16 -6.71
N ALA A 62 -8.58 58.50 -7.62
CA ALA A 62 -8.81 57.10 -7.95
C ALA A 62 -8.47 56.15 -6.79
N GLN A 63 -7.46 56.46 -5.97
CA GLN A 63 -7.14 55.70 -4.75
C GLN A 63 -8.24 55.87 -3.70
N ARG A 64 -8.71 57.10 -3.46
CA ARG A 64 -9.80 57.38 -2.51
C ARG A 64 -11.13 56.75 -2.92
N GLU A 65 -11.44 56.71 -4.21
CA GLU A 65 -12.62 56.00 -4.73
C GLU A 65 -12.50 54.48 -4.58
N LYS A 66 -11.30 53.92 -4.78
CA LYS A 66 -11.03 52.49 -4.53
C LYS A 66 -11.12 52.13 -3.06
N GLU A 67 -10.60 52.96 -2.16
CA GLU A 67 -10.68 52.74 -0.71
C GLU A 67 -12.11 52.86 -0.19
N LYS A 68 -12.89 53.82 -0.70
CA LYS A 68 -14.33 53.92 -0.37
C LYS A 68 -15.10 52.70 -0.85
N LYS A 69 -14.83 52.24 -2.07
CA LYS A 69 -15.45 51.03 -2.61
C LYS A 69 -15.04 49.78 -1.82
N ALA A 70 -13.76 49.64 -1.47
CA ALA A 70 -13.28 48.56 -0.63
C ALA A 70 -13.88 48.60 0.78
N ALA A 71 -14.09 49.79 1.35
CA ALA A 71 -14.75 49.96 2.64
C ALA A 71 -16.26 49.65 2.58
N GLU A 72 -16.94 49.98 1.48
CA GLU A 72 -18.35 49.63 1.26
C GLU A 72 -18.52 48.13 1.01
N ASP A 73 -17.65 47.53 0.19
CA ASP A 73 -17.63 46.08 -0.04
C ASP A 73 -17.30 45.33 1.26
N ALA A 74 -16.33 45.79 2.06
CA ALA A 74 -16.03 45.21 3.36
C ALA A 74 -17.22 45.32 4.34
N LYS A 75 -17.94 46.46 4.35
CA LYS A 75 -19.16 46.61 5.16
C LYS A 75 -20.25 45.65 4.70
N ARG A 76 -20.49 45.54 3.39
CA ARG A 76 -21.45 44.62 2.82
C ARG A 76 -21.10 43.16 3.11
N GLU A 77 -19.83 42.80 3.07
CA GLU A 77 -19.36 41.46 3.45
C GLU A 77 -19.56 41.19 4.94
N THR A 78 -19.28 42.16 5.82
CA THR A 78 -19.54 42.02 7.26
C THR A 78 -21.03 41.89 7.58
N GLU A 79 -21.89 42.67 6.91
CA GLU A 79 -23.34 42.61 7.08
C GLU A 79 -23.91 41.29 6.55
N ALA A 80 -23.38 40.77 5.44
CA ALA A 80 -23.78 39.47 4.89
C ALA A 80 -23.37 38.29 5.78
N LEU A 81 -22.25 38.40 6.51
CA LEU A 81 -21.84 37.39 7.47
C LEU A 81 -22.65 37.44 8.77
N LEU A 82 -23.02 38.64 9.23
CA LEU A 82 -23.80 38.83 10.46
C LEU A 82 -25.29 38.48 10.27
N ASN A 83 -25.85 38.76 9.09
CA ASN A 83 -27.26 38.47 8.78
C ASN A 83 -27.50 37.04 8.26
N LYS A 84 -26.53 36.13 8.37
CA LYS A 84 -26.77 34.71 8.05
C LYS A 84 -27.82 34.15 9.01
N PRO A 85 -29.01 33.75 8.52
CA PRO A 85 -30.09 33.31 9.39
C PRO A 85 -29.66 32.07 10.19
N ALA A 86 -30.01 32.05 11.47
CA ALA A 86 -29.74 30.94 12.37
C ALA A 86 -30.29 29.64 11.75
N GLN A 87 -29.38 28.72 11.40
CA GLN A 87 -29.73 27.47 10.73
C GLN A 87 -30.57 26.59 11.67
N ILE A 88 -31.88 26.55 11.43
CA ILE A 88 -32.83 25.74 12.20
C ILE A 88 -32.55 24.26 11.90
N GLN A 89 -32.11 23.52 12.91
CA GLN A 89 -31.84 22.09 12.84
C GLN A 89 -33.16 21.31 12.63
N LYS A 90 -33.39 20.82 11.41
CA LYS A 90 -34.53 19.96 11.08
C LYS A 90 -34.21 18.53 11.53
N VAL A 91 -35.08 17.97 12.38
CA VAL A 91 -34.99 16.57 12.82
C VAL A 91 -35.91 15.73 11.92
N PRO A 92 -35.43 14.62 11.33
CA PRO A 92 -36.27 13.68 10.61
C PRO A 92 -37.40 13.11 11.47
N PHE A 93 -38.54 12.82 10.86
CA PHE A 93 -39.72 12.33 11.55
C PHE A 93 -39.43 10.95 12.18
N GLY A 94 -39.72 10.78 13.48
CA GLY A 94 -39.47 9.54 14.23
C GLY A 94 -38.16 9.49 15.04
N VAL A 95 -37.30 10.50 14.95
CA VAL A 95 -36.09 10.62 15.79
C VAL A 95 -36.33 11.61 16.92
N ASP A 96 -36.16 11.17 18.16
CA ASP A 96 -36.31 12.03 19.33
C ASP A 96 -35.30 13.19 19.28
N PRO A 97 -35.75 14.46 19.37
CA PRO A 97 -34.87 15.62 19.24
C PRO A 97 -33.69 15.65 20.25
N LYS A 98 -33.85 14.99 21.39
CA LYS A 98 -32.82 14.85 22.43
C LYS A 98 -31.74 13.82 22.12
N THR A 99 -31.90 13.01 21.07
CA THR A 99 -30.85 12.11 20.59
C THR A 99 -29.90 12.80 19.62
N VAL A 100 -30.29 13.96 19.10
CA VAL A 100 -29.51 14.77 18.17
C VAL A 100 -28.79 15.88 18.95
N VAL A 101 -27.48 16.05 18.70
CA VAL A 101 -26.67 17.10 19.34
C VAL A 101 -27.09 18.48 18.85
N CYS A 102 -27.25 19.43 19.77
CA CYS A 102 -27.62 20.80 19.48
C CYS A 102 -26.53 21.52 18.68
N ILE A 103 -26.87 22.06 17.50
CA ILE A 103 -25.93 22.84 16.69
C ILE A 103 -25.42 24.08 17.44
N PHE A 104 -26.28 24.75 18.21
CA PHE A 104 -25.90 25.92 19.00
C PHE A 104 -24.98 25.56 20.16
N TYR A 105 -25.18 24.40 20.79
CA TYR A 105 -24.28 23.94 21.86
C TYR A 105 -22.93 23.54 21.29
N LYS A 106 -22.93 22.90 20.12
CA LYS A 106 -21.70 22.59 19.37
C LYS A 106 -20.91 23.84 18.97
N LYS A 107 -21.60 24.95 18.68
CA LYS A 107 -20.98 26.26 18.39
C LYS A 107 -20.62 27.07 19.64
N GLY A 108 -21.08 26.67 20.82
CA GLY A 108 -20.82 27.37 22.09
C GLY A 108 -21.89 28.39 22.49
N ASP A 109 -22.88 28.67 21.63
CA ASP A 109 -23.86 29.75 21.79
C ASP A 109 -25.27 29.23 22.18
N CYS A 110 -25.36 28.16 22.99
CA CYS A 110 -26.66 27.64 23.39
C CYS A 110 -27.18 28.24 24.71
N GLU A 111 -28.05 29.23 24.60
CA GLU A 111 -28.73 29.88 25.74
C GLU A 111 -29.73 28.95 26.46
N LYS A 112 -30.16 27.87 25.81
CA LYS A 112 -31.21 26.98 26.33
C LYS A 112 -30.71 25.96 27.36
N GLY A 113 -29.39 25.83 27.52
CA GLY A 113 -28.76 24.98 28.54
C GLY A 113 -29.40 23.58 28.65
N LYS A 114 -29.65 23.11 29.87
CA LYS A 114 -30.26 21.79 30.15
C LYS A 114 -31.72 21.65 29.67
N LYS A 115 -32.39 22.75 29.33
CA LYS A 115 -33.77 22.76 28.80
C LYS A 115 -33.81 22.76 27.27
N CYS A 116 -32.65 22.65 26.61
CA CYS A 116 -32.59 22.59 25.16
C CYS A 116 -33.35 21.36 24.62
N LYS A 117 -34.07 21.54 23.51
CA LYS A 117 -34.77 20.45 22.80
C LYS A 117 -33.80 19.41 22.24
N PHE A 118 -32.55 19.81 22.05
CA PHE A 118 -31.46 19.01 21.49
C PHE A 118 -30.44 18.64 22.57
N SER A 119 -29.71 17.55 22.37
CA SER A 119 -28.71 17.08 23.33
C SER A 119 -27.52 18.03 23.45
N HIS A 120 -27.04 18.21 24.67
CA HIS A 120 -25.76 18.86 24.98
C HIS A 120 -24.65 17.83 25.28
N ASP A 121 -24.87 16.57 24.93
CA ASP A 121 -23.86 15.53 25.08
C ASP A 121 -23.07 15.36 23.78
N LEU A 122 -21.83 15.89 23.75
CA LEU A 122 -20.90 15.73 22.63
C LEU A 122 -20.50 14.27 22.38
N ALA A 123 -20.74 13.35 23.34
CA ALA A 123 -20.47 11.93 23.14
C ALA A 123 -21.46 11.28 22.16
N LEU A 124 -22.66 11.86 21.97
CA LEU A 124 -23.64 11.34 21.01
C LEU A 124 -23.21 11.55 19.56
N GLU A 125 -22.46 12.60 19.25
CA GLU A 125 -21.92 12.82 17.90
C GLU A 125 -20.79 11.84 17.55
N ARG A 126 -20.05 11.33 18.55
CA ARG A 126 -19.01 10.32 18.34
C ARG A 126 -19.55 8.91 18.08
N LYS A 127 -20.85 8.69 18.26
CA LYS A 127 -21.52 7.44 17.86
C LYS A 127 -21.80 7.51 16.36
N THR A 128 -20.74 7.62 15.57
CA THR A 128 -20.82 7.49 14.12
C THR A 128 -21.30 6.09 13.77
N GLU A 129 -22.09 5.99 12.71
CA GLU A 129 -22.71 4.74 12.28
C GLU A 129 -21.65 3.64 12.12
N LYS A 130 -21.90 2.47 12.71
CA LYS A 130 -21.01 1.32 12.61
C LYS A 130 -20.89 0.95 11.13
N LYS A 131 -19.67 0.96 10.61
CA LYS A 131 -19.37 0.58 9.21
C LYS A 131 -20.04 -0.76 8.90
N ASN A 132 -20.90 -0.77 7.87
CA ASN A 132 -21.70 -1.93 7.51
C ASN A 132 -20.78 -3.10 7.14
N LEU A 133 -20.95 -4.24 7.79
CA LEU A 133 -20.04 -5.40 7.70
C LEU A 133 -20.11 -6.11 6.33
N TYR A 134 -21.21 -5.90 5.61
CA TYR A 134 -21.52 -6.56 4.35
C TYR A 134 -21.28 -5.67 3.13
N THR A 135 -20.96 -4.39 3.32
CA THR A 135 -20.67 -3.45 2.21
C THR A 135 -19.23 -2.96 2.31
N ASP A 136 -18.44 -3.21 1.26
CA ASP A 136 -17.09 -2.66 1.15
C ASP A 136 -17.22 -1.21 0.66
N VAL A 137 -16.70 -0.25 1.43
CA VAL A 137 -16.78 1.20 1.08
C VAL A 137 -16.11 1.51 -0.26
N ARG A 138 -15.22 0.64 -0.74
CA ARG A 138 -14.61 0.76 -2.07
C ARG A 138 -15.58 0.45 -3.21
N GLN A 139 -16.55 -0.46 -2.99
CA GLN A 139 -17.54 -0.79 -4.01
C GLN A 139 -18.48 0.38 -4.28
N GLU A 140 -18.88 1.14 -3.25
CA GLU A 140 -19.71 2.33 -3.43
C GLU A 140 -18.99 3.42 -4.24
N GLU A 141 -17.68 3.59 -4.04
CA GLU A 141 -16.87 4.50 -4.86
C GLU A 141 -16.68 3.98 -6.28
N ASP A 142 -16.48 2.68 -6.46
CA ASP A 142 -16.34 2.06 -7.78
C ASP A 142 -17.66 2.10 -8.58
N GLU A 143 -18.82 1.96 -7.92
CA GLU A 143 -20.13 2.12 -8.53
C GLU A 143 -20.40 3.56 -8.95
N LYS A 144 -20.01 4.54 -8.12
CA LYS A 144 -20.04 5.97 -8.51
C LYS A 144 -19.14 6.25 -9.72
N LYS A 145 -17.92 5.73 -9.72
CA LYS A 145 -16.99 5.86 -10.86
C LYS A 145 -17.47 5.15 -12.13
N LYS A 146 -18.25 4.07 -11.99
CA LYS A 146 -18.89 3.38 -13.13
C LYS A 146 -20.11 4.12 -13.67
N GLN A 147 -20.81 4.88 -12.82
CA GLN A 147 -21.94 5.73 -13.23
C GLN A 147 -21.47 7.01 -13.95
N GLU A 148 -20.25 7.46 -13.69
CA GLU A 148 -19.58 8.52 -14.46
C GLU A 148 -19.18 7.99 -15.86
N THR A 149 -20.12 8.04 -16.79
CA THR A 149 -19.90 7.66 -18.18
C THR A 149 -18.79 8.50 -18.83
N SER A 150 -17.94 7.86 -19.65
CA SER A 150 -16.80 8.47 -20.36
C SER A 150 -17.16 9.65 -21.29
N ALA A 151 -18.44 9.98 -21.41
CA ALA A 151 -18.98 11.11 -22.16
C ALA A 151 -18.77 12.46 -21.44
N ASP A 152 -18.63 12.47 -20.12
CA ASP A 152 -18.45 13.69 -19.31
C ASP A 152 -16.98 14.05 -19.06
N TRP A 153 -16.05 13.30 -19.65
CA TRP A 153 -14.61 13.43 -19.40
C TRP A 153 -13.94 14.36 -20.42
N THR A 154 -13.08 15.26 -19.94
CA THR A 154 -12.28 16.16 -20.80
C THR A 154 -11.09 15.45 -21.44
N GLU A 155 -10.57 15.98 -22.55
CA GLU A 155 -9.45 15.38 -23.32
C GLU A 155 -8.19 15.14 -22.46
N GLU A 156 -7.91 16.02 -21.51
CA GLU A 156 -6.81 15.87 -20.54
C GLU A 156 -7.05 14.75 -19.53
N GLN A 157 -8.31 14.50 -19.13
CA GLN A 157 -8.67 13.40 -18.25
C GLN A 157 -8.57 12.06 -18.99
N LEU A 158 -8.94 12.03 -20.28
CA LEU A 158 -8.73 10.87 -21.15
C LEU A 158 -7.24 10.54 -21.29
N LEU A 159 -6.38 11.53 -21.55
CA LEU A 159 -4.94 11.34 -21.68
C LEU A 159 -4.33 10.78 -20.38
N LYS A 160 -4.75 11.26 -19.21
CA LYS A 160 -4.30 10.72 -17.90
C LYS A 160 -4.71 9.26 -17.71
N VAL A 161 -5.93 8.87 -18.11
CA VAL A 161 -6.39 7.48 -18.04
C VAL A 161 -5.58 6.59 -18.99
N VAL A 162 -5.31 7.04 -20.21
CA VAL A 162 -4.51 6.27 -21.20
C VAL A 162 -3.05 6.09 -20.74
N LEU A 163 -2.43 7.12 -20.15
CA LEU A 163 -1.11 6.98 -19.55
C LEU A 163 -1.12 6.04 -18.32
N SER A 164 -2.19 6.07 -17.52
CA SER A 164 -2.34 5.20 -16.35
C SER A 164 -2.68 3.74 -16.68
N LYS A 165 -3.30 3.48 -17.84
CA LYS A 165 -3.67 2.13 -18.31
C LYS A 165 -2.48 1.28 -18.78
N LYS A 166 -1.31 1.89 -19.00
CA LYS A 166 -0.08 1.17 -19.40
C LYS A 166 0.66 0.50 -18.22
N GLY A 167 0.19 0.66 -16.98
CA GLY A 167 0.67 -0.10 -15.83
C GLY A 167 -0.27 -1.27 -15.52
N ASN A 168 0.28 -2.47 -15.27
CA ASN A 168 -0.47 -3.66 -14.87
C ASN A 168 -1.44 -3.33 -13.73
N GLN A 169 -2.73 -3.13 -14.03
CA GLN A 169 -3.73 -2.80 -13.02
C GLN A 169 -3.80 -3.96 -12.04
N LYS A 170 -3.42 -3.73 -10.79
CA LYS A 170 -3.61 -4.70 -9.72
C LYS A 170 -5.11 -4.92 -9.56
N THR A 171 -5.60 -6.06 -10.06
CA THR A 171 -6.99 -6.46 -9.93
C THR A 171 -7.28 -6.69 -8.44
N THR A 172 -8.39 -6.14 -7.97
CA THR A 172 -8.94 -6.51 -6.67
C THR A 172 -9.47 -7.93 -6.78
N THR A 173 -9.06 -8.79 -5.85
CA THR A 173 -9.51 -10.18 -5.81
C THR A 173 -10.83 -10.26 -5.05
N ASP A 174 -11.73 -11.14 -5.49
CA ASP A 174 -13.03 -11.39 -4.83
C ASP A 174 -12.90 -12.17 -3.51
N LYS A 175 -11.68 -12.57 -3.15
CA LYS A 175 -11.37 -13.28 -1.92
C LYS A 175 -11.42 -12.30 -0.74
N VAL A 176 -12.05 -12.73 0.34
CA VAL A 176 -12.14 -11.96 1.60
C VAL A 176 -10.77 -11.89 2.26
N CYS A 177 -10.41 -10.73 2.80
CA CYS A 177 -9.12 -10.55 3.48
C CYS A 177 -9.05 -11.39 4.77
N LYS A 178 -7.98 -12.19 4.92
CA LYS A 178 -7.74 -13.00 6.13
C LYS A 178 -7.72 -12.16 7.42
N TYR A 179 -7.08 -10.99 7.37
CA TYR A 179 -6.99 -10.09 8.52
C TYR A 179 -8.32 -9.44 8.87
N PHE A 180 -9.19 -9.25 7.88
CA PHE A 180 -10.55 -8.77 8.10
C PHE A 180 -11.37 -9.82 8.84
N ILE A 181 -11.31 -11.09 8.43
CA ILE A 181 -11.97 -12.20 9.16
C ILE A 181 -11.46 -12.26 10.61
N GLN A 182 -10.14 -12.20 10.82
CA GLN A 182 -9.55 -12.20 12.17
C GLN A 182 -9.98 -10.99 12.99
N ALA A 183 -10.01 -9.78 12.40
CA ALA A 183 -10.42 -8.57 13.11
C ALA A 183 -11.89 -8.61 13.54
N ILE A 184 -12.74 -9.26 12.74
CA ILE A 184 -14.15 -9.45 13.05
C ILE A 184 -14.32 -10.54 14.10
N GLU A 185 -13.56 -11.63 14.01
CA GLU A 185 -13.54 -12.69 15.03
C GLU A 185 -13.07 -12.16 16.39
N ASP A 186 -12.08 -11.27 16.39
CA ASP A 186 -11.58 -10.59 17.58
C ASP A 186 -12.48 -9.43 18.06
N GLY A 187 -13.49 -9.04 17.28
CA GLY A 187 -14.33 -7.87 17.56
C GLY A 187 -13.59 -6.52 17.51
N LYS A 188 -12.41 -6.49 16.89
CA LYS A 188 -11.56 -5.29 16.68
C LYS A 188 -11.91 -4.55 15.39
N TYR A 189 -12.74 -5.14 14.53
CA TYR A 189 -13.24 -4.48 13.33
C TYR A 189 -14.18 -3.34 13.70
N GLY A 190 -13.80 -2.11 13.34
CA GLY A 190 -14.53 -0.90 13.71
C GLY A 190 -13.96 0.35 13.04
N TRP A 191 -14.38 1.52 13.52
CA TRP A 191 -14.10 2.83 12.93
C TRP A 191 -12.62 3.12 12.66
N PHE A 192 -11.71 2.56 13.46
CA PHE A 192 -10.26 2.78 13.32
C PHE A 192 -9.47 1.54 12.88
N TRP A 193 -10.15 0.48 12.41
CA TRP A 193 -9.44 -0.71 11.97
C TRP A 193 -8.86 -0.52 10.57
N ILE A 194 -7.53 -0.57 10.48
CA ILE A 194 -6.78 -0.50 9.23
C ILE A 194 -6.23 -1.89 8.94
N CYS A 195 -6.52 -2.41 7.74
CA CYS A 195 -6.00 -3.71 7.34
C CYS A 195 -4.47 -3.69 7.30
N PRO A 196 -3.77 -4.63 7.97
CA PRO A 196 -2.31 -4.70 7.91
C PRO A 196 -1.78 -5.07 6.51
N ASN A 197 -2.64 -5.61 5.63
CA ASN A 197 -2.32 -5.93 4.24
C ASN A 197 -2.59 -4.75 3.28
N GLY A 198 -2.27 -3.52 3.72
CA GLY A 198 -2.31 -2.32 2.88
C GLY A 198 -3.48 -1.36 3.11
N GLY A 199 -4.15 -1.41 4.26
CA GLY A 199 -5.24 -0.50 4.63
C GLY A 199 -6.36 -0.54 3.60
N ASP A 200 -6.67 0.60 2.99
CA ASP A 200 -7.68 0.71 1.93
C ASP A 200 -7.21 0.13 0.58
N LYS A 201 -5.90 -0.06 0.40
CA LYS A 201 -5.29 -0.64 -0.82
C LYS A 201 -5.12 -2.15 -0.75
N CYS A 202 -5.80 -2.83 0.18
CA CYS A 202 -5.74 -4.28 0.26
C CYS A 202 -6.28 -4.92 -1.02
N MET A 203 -5.57 -5.90 -1.58
CA MET A 203 -6.03 -6.62 -2.78
C MET A 203 -7.25 -7.52 -2.52
N TYR A 204 -7.61 -7.74 -1.26
CA TYR A 204 -8.71 -8.59 -0.82
C TYR A 204 -9.89 -7.75 -0.35
N LYS A 205 -11.11 -8.31 -0.41
CA LYS A 205 -12.33 -7.61 0.02
C LYS A 205 -12.42 -7.49 1.54
N HIS A 206 -12.88 -6.33 2.03
CA HIS A 206 -13.15 -6.05 3.44
C HIS A 206 -14.66 -6.04 3.72
N ALA A 207 -15.35 -7.04 3.17
CA ALA A 207 -16.75 -7.31 3.42
C ALA A 207 -16.95 -8.82 3.55
N LEU A 208 -17.86 -9.23 4.43
CA LEU A 208 -18.27 -10.63 4.50
C LEU A 208 -19.02 -11.01 3.21
N PRO A 209 -18.86 -12.23 2.69
CA PRO A 209 -19.68 -12.72 1.60
C PRO A 209 -21.17 -12.63 1.99
N PRO A 210 -22.06 -12.25 1.05
CA PRO A 210 -23.48 -12.15 1.33
C PRO A 210 -24.01 -13.51 1.82
N GLY A 211 -24.60 -13.53 3.02
CA GLY A 211 -25.12 -14.74 3.67
C GLY A 211 -24.21 -15.40 4.71
N PHE A 212 -22.97 -14.94 4.89
CA PHE A 212 -22.11 -15.44 5.98
C PHE A 212 -22.54 -14.83 7.32
N VAL A 213 -23.16 -15.63 8.18
CA VAL A 213 -23.54 -15.23 9.53
C VAL A 213 -22.37 -15.51 10.48
N LEU A 214 -21.89 -14.46 11.16
CA LEU A 214 -20.88 -14.61 12.19
C LEU A 214 -21.40 -15.46 13.35
N LYS A 215 -20.64 -16.51 13.70
CA LYS A 215 -20.84 -17.21 14.98
C LYS A 215 -20.77 -16.20 16.12
N THR A 216 -21.73 -16.27 17.04
CA THR A 216 -21.74 -15.37 18.20
C THR A 216 -20.49 -15.61 19.06
N LYS A 217 -20.08 -14.60 19.83
CA LYS A 217 -18.92 -14.71 20.74
C LYS A 217 -19.04 -15.92 21.68
N GLU A 218 -20.27 -16.23 22.10
CA GLU A 218 -20.59 -17.37 22.96
C GLU A 218 -20.49 -18.71 22.21
N GLN A 219 -21.00 -18.79 20.98
CA GLN A 219 -20.86 -20.00 20.15
C GLN A 219 -19.40 -20.31 19.84
N ARG A 220 -18.58 -19.28 19.58
CA ARG A 220 -17.13 -19.44 19.34
C ARG A 220 -16.39 -19.86 20.61
N ALA A 221 -16.74 -19.28 21.76
CA ALA A 221 -16.17 -19.68 23.04
C ALA A 221 -16.57 -21.13 23.40
N ALA A 222 -17.81 -21.53 23.12
CA ALA A 222 -18.29 -22.89 23.33
C ALA A 222 -17.59 -23.89 22.40
N GLU A 223 -17.43 -23.59 21.12
CA GLU A 223 -16.72 -24.45 20.15
C GLU A 223 -15.23 -24.57 20.48
N LYS A 224 -14.57 -23.45 20.87
CA LYS A 224 -13.18 -23.48 21.33
C LYS A 224 -13.03 -24.29 22.62
N ALA A 225 -13.93 -24.11 23.57
CA ALA A 225 -13.93 -24.89 24.80
C ALA A 225 -14.24 -26.38 24.54
N LEU A 226 -15.04 -26.70 23.53
CA LEU A 226 -15.31 -28.08 23.12
C LEU A 226 -14.09 -28.67 22.41
N LEU A 227 -13.36 -27.89 21.59
CA LEU A 227 -12.12 -28.31 20.94
C LEU A 227 -10.97 -28.51 21.96
N ASP A 228 -10.86 -27.63 22.95
CA ASP A 228 -9.90 -27.77 24.05
C ASP A 228 -10.24 -28.94 24.98
N LYS A 229 -11.52 -29.35 25.03
CA LYS A 229 -11.99 -30.58 25.69
C LYS A 229 -12.04 -31.79 24.74
N SER A 230 -11.72 -31.59 23.46
CA SER A 230 -11.81 -32.68 22.49
C SER A 230 -10.63 -33.62 22.73
N PRO A 231 -10.85 -34.94 22.60
CA PRO A 231 -9.86 -35.96 22.91
C PRO A 231 -8.56 -35.82 22.12
N LEU A 232 -8.52 -35.08 21.01
CA LEU A 232 -7.27 -34.82 20.29
C LEU A 232 -6.34 -33.82 20.99
N LYS A 233 -6.88 -32.94 21.83
CA LYS A 233 -6.12 -31.98 22.65
C LYS A 233 -5.82 -32.55 24.05
N THR A 234 -6.71 -33.41 24.56
CA THR A 234 -6.68 -33.91 25.94
C THR A 234 -6.27 -35.38 26.09
N LEU A 235 -6.41 -36.26 25.09
CA LEU A 235 -5.67 -37.53 25.12
C LEU A 235 -4.21 -37.19 24.88
N THR A 236 -3.51 -37.05 25.97
CA THR A 236 -2.06 -37.06 25.96
C THR A 236 -1.60 -38.50 25.66
N LEU A 237 -0.35 -38.66 25.27
CA LEU A 237 0.23 -39.97 24.93
C LEU A 237 0.05 -40.98 26.09
N GLU A 238 0.01 -40.48 27.31
CA GLU A 238 -0.16 -41.19 28.56
C GLU A 238 -1.55 -41.84 28.68
N ASP A 239 -2.64 -41.12 28.40
CA ASP A 239 -4.01 -41.69 28.40
C ASP A 239 -4.17 -42.80 27.36
N PHE A 240 -3.53 -42.63 26.19
CA PHE A 240 -3.50 -43.67 25.17
C PHE A 240 -2.72 -44.91 25.66
N LEU A 241 -1.52 -44.72 26.21
CA LEU A 241 -0.69 -45.79 26.78
C LEU A 241 -1.37 -46.53 27.94
N GLU A 242 -2.10 -45.83 28.80
CA GLU A 242 -2.88 -46.43 29.88
C GLU A 242 -4.02 -47.28 29.32
N SER A 243 -4.74 -46.78 28.31
CA SER A 243 -5.78 -47.56 27.64
C SER A 243 -5.24 -48.82 26.95
N GLU A 244 -4.06 -48.75 26.32
CA GLU A 244 -3.42 -49.90 25.68
C GLU A 244 -2.88 -50.90 26.70
N ARG A 245 -2.29 -50.42 27.80
CA ARG A 245 -1.82 -51.27 28.90
C ARG A 245 -2.97 -52.05 29.54
N HIS A 246 -4.14 -51.43 29.70
CA HIS A 246 -5.33 -52.12 30.21
C HIS A 246 -5.93 -53.11 29.19
N LYS A 247 -5.75 -52.89 27.88
CA LYS A 247 -6.13 -53.85 26.83
C LYS A 247 -5.19 -55.05 26.78
N LEU A 248 -3.91 -54.87 27.13
CA LEU A 248 -2.91 -55.94 27.20
C LEU A 248 -3.12 -56.80 28.47
N THR A 249 -4.20 -57.59 28.49
CA THR A 249 -4.45 -58.61 29.52
C THR A 249 -4.18 -60.00 28.93
N GLY A 250 -3.14 -60.70 29.41
CA GLY A 250 -2.77 -62.04 28.93
C GLY A 250 -1.34 -62.48 29.28
N LYS A 251 -0.93 -63.68 28.83
CA LYS A 251 0.46 -64.15 28.95
C LYS A 251 1.37 -63.34 28.01
N LEU A 252 2.06 -62.34 28.56
CA LEU A 252 3.01 -61.52 27.82
C LEU A 252 4.33 -62.27 27.57
N THR A 253 4.92 -62.06 26.39
CA THR A 253 6.27 -62.55 26.08
C THR A 253 7.31 -61.67 26.78
N PRO A 254 8.23 -62.24 27.59
CA PRO A 254 9.27 -61.47 28.23
C PRO A 254 10.25 -60.89 27.20
N VAL A 255 10.64 -59.63 27.38
CA VAL A 255 11.59 -58.94 26.49
C VAL A 255 13.00 -59.42 26.80
N THR A 256 13.39 -60.51 26.15
CA THR A 256 14.77 -61.01 26.09
C THR A 256 15.48 -60.46 24.84
N PRO A 257 16.83 -60.42 24.78
CA PRO A 257 17.55 -59.94 23.60
C PRO A 257 17.17 -60.68 22.31
N GLU A 258 16.87 -61.98 22.40
CA GLU A 258 16.45 -62.80 21.26
C GLU A 258 15.05 -62.44 20.74
N THR A 259 14.10 -62.19 21.65
CA THR A 259 12.74 -61.77 21.28
C THR A 259 12.73 -60.34 20.73
N PHE A 260 13.56 -59.45 21.28
CA PHE A 260 13.73 -58.09 20.77
C PHE A 260 14.37 -58.06 19.37
N ALA A 261 15.36 -58.92 19.10
CA ALA A 261 15.97 -59.02 17.78
C ALA A 261 14.97 -59.49 16.72
N LYS A 262 14.10 -60.46 17.05
CA LYS A 262 12.99 -60.89 16.17
C LYS A 262 11.99 -59.75 15.93
N TRP A 263 11.53 -59.09 16.98
CA TRP A 263 10.63 -57.93 16.89
C TRP A 263 11.22 -56.78 16.06
N LYS A 264 12.52 -56.49 16.23
CA LYS A 264 13.21 -55.41 15.50
C LYS A 264 13.30 -55.72 14.01
N LYS A 265 13.60 -56.96 13.64
CA LYS A 265 13.60 -57.40 12.23
C LYS A 265 12.19 -57.24 11.63
N GLU A 266 11.17 -57.78 12.30
CA GLU A 266 9.77 -57.67 11.84
C GLU A 266 9.29 -56.21 11.72
N ARG A 267 9.71 -55.32 12.62
CA ARG A 267 9.39 -53.88 12.55
C ARG A 267 10.09 -53.17 11.40
N LEU A 268 11.37 -53.50 11.15
CA LEU A 268 12.12 -52.93 10.03
C LEU A 268 11.57 -53.42 8.70
N ASP A 269 11.26 -54.71 8.59
CA ASP A 269 10.67 -55.31 7.39
C ASP A 269 9.28 -54.73 7.11
N LYS A 270 8.44 -54.56 8.15
CA LYS A 270 7.13 -53.90 8.02
C LYS A 270 7.26 -52.44 7.59
N LYS A 271 8.22 -51.70 8.16
CA LYS A 271 8.47 -50.30 7.79
C LYS A 271 8.98 -50.18 6.34
N ALA A 272 9.89 -51.07 5.94
CA ALA A 272 10.40 -51.11 4.57
C ALA A 272 9.27 -51.45 3.57
N ALA A 273 8.40 -52.40 3.90
CA ALA A 273 7.24 -52.74 3.07
C ALA A 273 6.22 -51.59 2.96
N GLU A 274 5.94 -50.88 4.06
CA GLU A 274 5.05 -49.70 4.05
C GLU A 274 5.67 -48.53 3.26
N GLU A 275 6.98 -48.31 3.38
CA GLU A 275 7.68 -47.28 2.63
C GLU A 275 7.76 -47.61 1.14
N GLN A 276 7.98 -48.87 0.77
CA GLN A 276 7.90 -49.33 -0.62
C GLN A 276 6.48 -49.20 -1.18
N ALA A 277 5.45 -49.54 -0.40
CA ALA A 277 4.05 -49.36 -0.78
C ALA A 277 3.67 -47.87 -0.91
N ARG A 278 4.21 -47.00 -0.05
CA ARG A 278 4.01 -45.54 -0.15
C ARG A 278 4.73 -45.00 -1.38
N LYS A 279 5.99 -45.38 -1.62
CA LYS A 279 6.75 -45.02 -2.83
C LYS A 279 6.06 -45.50 -4.12
N ALA A 280 5.41 -46.67 -4.09
CA ALA A 280 4.63 -47.17 -5.22
C ALA A 280 3.29 -46.42 -5.43
N LYS A 281 2.71 -45.84 -4.37
CA LYS A 281 1.48 -45.01 -4.45
C LYS A 281 1.78 -43.55 -4.74
N ASP A 282 2.94 -43.08 -4.31
CA ASP A 282 3.46 -41.73 -4.55
C ASP A 282 3.95 -41.65 -6.00
N ASN A 283 3.02 -41.62 -6.95
CA ASN A 283 3.22 -41.18 -8.35
C ASN A 283 3.54 -39.67 -8.39
N THR A 284 4.55 -39.28 -7.61
CA THR A 284 5.11 -37.93 -7.63
C THR A 284 5.91 -37.77 -8.91
N GLY A 285 5.83 -36.60 -9.56
CA GLY A 285 6.47 -36.36 -10.86
C GLY A 285 7.96 -36.68 -10.90
N ARG A 286 8.67 -36.57 -9.76
CA ARG A 286 10.07 -37.01 -9.62
C ARG A 286 10.24 -38.53 -9.69
N ALA A 287 9.41 -39.29 -8.97
CA ALA A 287 9.48 -40.75 -8.99
C ALA A 287 9.08 -41.32 -10.35
N LEU A 288 8.14 -40.69 -11.06
CA LEU A 288 7.78 -41.02 -12.45
C LEU A 288 8.92 -40.73 -13.44
N PHE A 289 9.64 -39.62 -13.25
CA PHE A 289 10.77 -39.23 -14.10
C PHE A 289 12.01 -40.11 -13.86
N GLU A 290 12.36 -40.39 -12.60
CA GLU A 290 13.50 -41.25 -12.25
C GLU A 290 13.27 -42.74 -12.58
N SER A 291 12.02 -43.21 -12.53
CA SER A 291 11.70 -44.62 -12.88
C SER A 291 11.56 -44.87 -14.39
N GLY A 292 11.73 -43.84 -15.25
CA GLY A 292 11.65 -43.97 -16.71
C GLY A 292 10.26 -44.30 -17.26
N LYS A 293 9.24 -44.46 -16.40
CA LYS A 293 7.86 -44.78 -16.77
C LYS A 293 7.17 -43.69 -17.59
N TRP A 294 7.72 -42.48 -17.59
CA TRP A 294 7.29 -41.37 -18.42
C TRP A 294 7.52 -41.61 -19.93
N ASN A 295 8.48 -42.45 -20.30
CA ASN A 295 8.91 -42.66 -21.69
C ASN A 295 8.14 -43.76 -22.42
N ASP A 296 7.21 -44.44 -21.73
CA ASP A 296 6.44 -45.57 -22.27
C ASP A 296 5.12 -45.11 -22.95
N VAL A 297 4.77 -43.84 -22.77
CA VAL A 297 3.67 -43.19 -23.50
C VAL A 297 4.29 -42.29 -24.57
N ASP A 298 4.13 -42.69 -25.84
CA ASP A 298 4.41 -41.87 -27.03
C ASP A 298 5.85 -41.86 -27.57
N SER A 299 6.39 -43.04 -27.91
CA SER A 299 7.57 -43.18 -28.80
C SER A 299 7.21 -43.17 -30.30
N GLU A 300 6.07 -42.58 -30.69
CA GLU A 300 5.60 -42.48 -32.08
C GLU A 300 5.14 -41.05 -32.41
N ALA A 301 6.00 -40.06 -32.15
CA ALA A 301 5.85 -38.73 -32.74
C ALA A 301 7.21 -38.24 -33.25
N GLU A 302 7.35 -38.30 -34.58
CA GLU A 302 8.50 -37.85 -35.35
C GLU A 302 8.89 -36.39 -35.08
N SER A 303 10.22 -36.20 -35.09
CA SER A 303 10.97 -35.10 -35.70
C SER A 303 10.15 -34.01 -36.42
N ASP A 304 10.30 -32.76 -35.97
CA ASP A 304 10.39 -31.63 -36.89
C ASP A 304 11.26 -30.51 -36.29
N ASP A 305 12.02 -29.89 -37.18
CA ASP A 305 13.18 -29.02 -36.99
C ASP A 305 12.85 -27.57 -36.54
N GLU A 306 13.90 -26.86 -36.10
CA GLU A 306 14.07 -25.39 -36.11
C GLU A 306 13.23 -24.51 -35.16
N ASP A 307 13.81 -24.15 -34.00
CA ASP A 307 13.71 -22.78 -33.45
C ASP A 307 14.88 -22.45 -32.47
N ASP A 308 15.77 -21.60 -32.96
CA ASP A 308 17.07 -21.15 -32.40
C ASP A 308 16.92 -20.08 -31.29
N ASP A 309 16.09 -20.31 -30.27
CA ASP A 309 16.05 -19.46 -29.05
C ASP A 309 15.33 -20.14 -27.86
N THR A 310 15.49 -21.46 -27.76
CA THR A 310 14.87 -22.24 -26.68
C THR A 310 15.63 -22.03 -25.37
N TRP A 311 15.03 -21.28 -24.43
CA TRP A 311 15.44 -21.09 -23.03
C TRP A 311 16.44 -22.14 -22.51
N ASN A 312 17.73 -21.81 -22.50
CA ASN A 312 18.77 -22.71 -22.01
C ASN A 312 18.66 -22.87 -20.48
N LEU A 313 17.79 -23.79 -20.06
CA LEU A 313 17.43 -24.07 -18.67
C LEU A 313 18.64 -24.40 -17.80
N GLU A 314 19.67 -25.02 -18.38
CA GLU A 314 20.90 -25.38 -17.69
C GLU A 314 21.69 -24.13 -17.29
N LYS A 315 21.80 -23.16 -18.19
CA LYS A 315 22.40 -21.85 -17.90
C LYS A 315 21.62 -21.11 -16.82
N LEU A 316 20.29 -21.10 -16.93
CA LEU A 316 19.42 -20.48 -15.93
C LEU A 316 19.58 -21.14 -14.54
N ARG A 317 19.65 -22.48 -14.50
CA ARG A 317 19.83 -23.26 -13.28
C ARG A 317 21.15 -22.94 -12.60
N ARG A 318 22.24 -22.96 -13.37
CA ARG A 318 23.59 -22.59 -12.91
C ARG A 318 23.65 -21.16 -12.40
N GLU A 319 22.98 -20.22 -13.06
CA GLU A 319 22.88 -18.83 -12.60
C GLU A 319 22.09 -18.71 -11.28
N THR A 320 20.96 -19.44 -11.13
CA THR A 320 20.22 -19.47 -9.86
C THR A 320 20.98 -20.12 -8.71
N GLU A 321 21.71 -21.22 -8.96
CA GLU A 321 22.52 -21.88 -7.94
C GLU A 321 23.69 -20.99 -7.53
N ALA A 322 24.36 -20.33 -8.48
CA ALA A 322 25.40 -19.34 -8.21
C ALA A 322 24.88 -18.14 -7.40
N LEU A 323 23.66 -17.66 -7.67
CA LEU A 323 23.04 -16.60 -6.87
C LEU A 323 22.70 -17.04 -5.44
N ARG A 324 22.27 -18.30 -5.26
CA ARG A 324 22.02 -18.85 -3.91
C ARG A 324 23.31 -19.01 -3.12
N LEU A 325 24.37 -19.53 -3.75
CA LEU A 325 25.70 -19.64 -3.16
C LEU A 325 26.24 -18.27 -2.75
N LYS A 326 26.22 -17.28 -3.66
CA LYS A 326 26.65 -15.90 -3.34
C LYS A 326 25.89 -15.30 -2.15
N LYS A 327 24.58 -15.55 -2.06
CA LYS A 327 23.77 -15.07 -0.94
C LYS A 327 24.11 -15.77 0.38
N GLU A 328 24.46 -17.05 0.32
CA GLU A 328 24.91 -17.82 1.48
C GLU A 328 26.33 -17.41 1.91
N GLU A 329 27.23 -17.18 0.95
CA GLU A 329 28.57 -16.62 1.17
C GLU A 329 28.50 -15.22 1.77
N GLU A 330 27.61 -14.35 1.28
CA GLU A 330 27.38 -13.02 1.85
C GLU A 330 26.82 -13.12 3.28
N ARG A 331 25.90 -14.07 3.52
CA ARG A 331 25.38 -14.35 4.86
C ARG A 331 26.48 -14.87 5.80
N LEU A 332 27.39 -15.70 5.32
CA LEU A 332 28.51 -16.24 6.08
C LEU A 332 29.58 -15.15 6.31
N ALA A 333 29.89 -14.34 5.31
CA ALA A 333 30.84 -13.23 5.41
C ALA A 333 30.35 -12.15 6.39
N THR A 334 29.04 -11.87 6.42
CA THR A 334 28.44 -10.98 7.41
C THR A 334 28.43 -11.58 8.81
N LEU A 335 28.30 -12.92 8.95
CA LEU A 335 28.41 -13.60 10.24
C LEU A 335 29.86 -13.69 10.76
N HIS A 336 30.84 -13.84 9.86
CA HIS A 336 32.26 -14.09 10.17
C HIS A 336 33.16 -12.87 9.97
N GLY A 337 32.61 -11.67 9.83
CA GLY A 337 33.40 -10.43 9.80
C GLY A 337 34.30 -10.28 8.56
N GLY A 338 33.93 -10.87 7.42
CA GLY A 338 34.62 -10.68 6.14
C GLY A 338 35.65 -11.76 5.77
N GLN A 339 35.82 -12.81 6.56
CA GLN A 339 36.69 -13.94 6.20
C GLN A 339 35.84 -15.21 5.97
N VAL A 340 35.58 -15.53 4.70
CA VAL A 340 34.99 -16.81 4.31
C VAL A 340 36.07 -17.91 4.43
N PRO A 341 35.82 -19.02 5.15
CA PRO A 341 36.78 -20.11 5.23
C PRO A 341 36.86 -20.85 3.89
N THR A 342 38.05 -20.91 3.30
CA THR A 342 38.34 -21.69 2.10
C THR A 342 38.37 -23.17 2.46
N SER A 343 37.35 -23.93 2.05
CA SER A 343 37.38 -25.39 2.12
C SER A 343 38.20 -25.93 0.95
N THR A 344 39.36 -26.50 1.25
CA THR A 344 40.23 -27.26 0.33
C THR A 344 39.47 -28.46 -0.25
N SER A 345 39.25 -28.47 -1.55
CA SER A 345 38.77 -29.63 -2.30
C SER A 345 39.97 -30.47 -2.73
N ASP A 346 40.12 -31.62 -2.08
CA ASP A 346 40.97 -32.75 -2.45
C ASP A 346 40.42 -33.39 -3.74
N THR A 347 41.26 -33.54 -4.77
CA THR A 347 40.97 -34.28 -6.00
C THR A 347 42.02 -35.39 -6.15
N PRO A 348 41.64 -36.67 -6.32
CA PRO A 348 42.57 -37.80 -6.48
C PRO A 348 42.84 -38.16 -7.96
N GLU A 349 43.80 -39.09 -8.15
CA GLU A 349 44.25 -39.84 -9.36
C GLU A 349 45.45 -39.23 -10.12
N GLU A 350 46.66 -39.83 -10.02
CA GLU A 350 47.23 -40.98 -10.79
C GLU A 350 47.49 -40.65 -12.28
N GLU A 351 48.62 -40.89 -12.95
CA GLU A 351 49.88 -41.61 -12.74
C GLU A 351 50.99 -40.97 -13.62
N GLY A 352 52.28 -41.28 -13.37
CA GLY A 352 53.26 -41.39 -14.47
C GLY A 352 54.73 -40.96 -14.23
N GLY A 353 55.54 -41.86 -13.65
CA GLY A 353 56.82 -42.31 -14.26
C GLY A 353 58.17 -41.58 -14.02
N SER A 354 59.11 -42.35 -13.43
CA SER A 354 60.61 -42.30 -13.51
C SER A 354 61.36 -41.20 -12.73
N ASP A 355 62.56 -41.38 -12.18
CA ASP A 355 63.42 -42.48 -11.69
C ASP A 355 64.63 -41.79 -10.99
N GLU A 356 65.34 -42.52 -10.14
CA GLU A 356 66.66 -42.25 -9.55
C GLU A 356 66.84 -41.29 -8.35
N GLY A 357 67.38 -41.85 -7.25
CA GLY A 357 68.66 -41.34 -6.72
C GLY A 357 68.75 -40.93 -5.24
N ASN A 358 68.95 -41.93 -4.36
CA ASN A 358 69.99 -41.98 -3.30
C ASN A 358 70.01 -40.98 -2.10
N GLY A 359 70.26 -41.52 -0.90
CA GLY A 359 71.17 -40.87 0.07
C GLY A 359 70.60 -40.42 1.43
N GLU A 360 70.40 -41.37 2.34
CA GLU A 360 71.00 -41.42 3.70
C GLU A 360 71.52 -40.12 4.36
N ALA A 361 70.97 -39.72 5.53
CA ALA A 361 71.76 -39.24 6.68
C ALA A 361 70.90 -39.04 7.95
N ALA A 362 71.37 -39.65 9.02
CA ALA A 362 70.88 -39.57 10.40
C ALA A 362 71.39 -38.31 11.14
N GLY A 363 70.77 -38.04 12.30
CA GLY A 363 71.35 -37.23 13.38
C GLY A 363 70.37 -36.19 13.95
N THR A 364 69.68 -36.46 15.06
CA THR A 364 70.08 -36.09 16.45
C THR A 364 70.28 -34.58 16.65
N ALA A 365 69.73 -33.89 17.66
CA ALA A 365 69.00 -34.27 18.86
C ALA A 365 68.55 -32.98 19.61
N LYS A 366 67.59 -33.14 20.53
CA LYS A 366 67.44 -32.43 21.84
C LYS A 366 67.19 -30.90 21.81
N GLU A 367 66.51 -30.26 22.74
CA GLU A 367 65.99 -30.54 24.09
C GLU A 367 64.89 -29.47 24.34
N ALA A 368 63.68 -29.85 24.78
CA ALA A 368 63.21 -29.84 26.17
C ALA A 368 62.97 -28.46 26.81
N SER A 369 61.69 -28.17 27.12
CA SER A 369 61.14 -27.74 28.43
C SER A 369 59.64 -27.39 28.21
N VAL A 370 58.64 -28.09 28.79
CA VAL A 370 58.21 -28.17 30.21
C VAL A 370 57.95 -26.75 30.75
N ALA A 371 56.80 -26.31 31.25
CA ALA A 371 55.65 -26.89 31.98
C ALA A 371 54.42 -25.97 31.75
N GLN A 372 53.18 -26.45 31.57
CA GLN A 372 52.23 -27.05 32.53
C GLN A 372 51.44 -26.01 33.38
N THR A 373 50.10 -26.09 33.28
CA THR A 373 49.09 -25.87 34.37
C THR A 373 48.90 -24.43 34.88
N SER A 374 47.71 -23.86 35.15
CA SER A 374 46.31 -24.30 35.33
C SER A 374 45.40 -23.07 35.05
N GLN A 375 44.19 -23.21 34.51
CA GLN A 375 42.91 -23.30 35.27
C GLN A 375 42.88 -22.56 36.62
N GLU A 376 42.09 -21.49 36.72
CA GLU A 376 40.90 -21.47 37.59
C GLU A 376 40.06 -20.18 37.39
N VAL A 377 38.75 -20.38 37.53
CA VAL A 377 37.67 -19.39 37.60
C VAL A 377 37.67 -18.77 39.01
N PRO A 378 37.04 -17.60 39.24
CA PRO A 378 35.88 -17.67 40.14
C PRO A 378 34.74 -16.71 39.79
N ALA A 379 33.53 -17.19 40.05
CA ALA A 379 32.33 -16.39 40.22
C ALA A 379 32.01 -16.28 41.72
N SER A 380 31.59 -15.09 42.14
CA SER A 380 30.62 -14.86 43.21
C SER A 380 29.94 -13.52 42.95
#